data_AF-A0A6L7MYC6-F1
#
_entry.id   AF-A0A6L7MYC6-F1
#
_cell.length_a   1.000
_cell.length_b   1.000
_cell.length_c   1.000
_cell.angle_alpha   90.00
_cell.angle_beta   90.00
_cell.angle_gamma   90.00
#
_symmetry.space_group_name_H-M   'P 1'
#
loop_
_entity.id
_entity.type
_entity.pdbx_description
1 polymer ?
#
loop_
_entity_poly.entity_id
_entity_poly.type
_entity_poly.pdbx_seq_one_letter_code
_entity_poly.pdbx_strand_id
1 'polypeptide(L)'
;MSGKDLPNHNQPRRYRIPHWHRAVEIVIAEDDALELYLDGCLRKRREPGPPDPLYVWTNVELDWEEHHYIEARYFSSAGELNVTVNGEPLFEANVGE
;
A
#
# COMPACT_ATOMS: atom_id res chain seq x y z
N MET A 1 1.96 -0.93 -40.41
CA MET A 1 1.49 -0.47 -39.09
C MET A 1 0.59 -1.55 -38.53
N SER A 2 1.02 -2.26 -37.50
CA SER A 2 0.14 -3.06 -36.65
C SER A 2 0.86 -3.17 -35.31
N GLY A 3 0.51 -2.29 -34.39
CA GLY A 3 0.97 -2.37 -33.01
C GLY A 3 0.47 -3.68 -32.43
N LYS A 4 1.41 -4.49 -31.97
CA LYS A 4 1.17 -5.78 -31.31
C LYS A 4 0.34 -5.55 -30.05
N ASP A 5 -0.49 -6.53 -29.74
CA ASP A 5 -1.29 -6.63 -28.52
C ASP A 5 -0.53 -6.13 -27.28
N LEU A 6 -1.16 -5.23 -26.52
CA LEU A 6 -0.77 -4.91 -25.15
C LEU A 6 -1.70 -5.70 -24.20
N PRO A 7 -1.31 -6.88 -23.69
CA PRO A 7 -1.87 -7.38 -22.43
C PRO A 7 -0.93 -6.88 -21.31
N ASN A 8 -1.38 -6.41 -20.15
CA ASN A 8 -2.45 -6.88 -19.29
C ASN A 8 -2.75 -5.71 -18.33
N HIS A 9 -3.97 -5.16 -18.30
CA HIS A 9 -4.32 -4.19 -17.26
C HIS A 9 -4.47 -4.95 -15.94
N ASN A 10 -3.41 -4.97 -15.14
CA ASN A 10 -3.49 -5.56 -13.80
C ASN A 10 -4.51 -4.72 -13.02
N GLN A 11 -5.60 -5.34 -12.56
CA GLN A 11 -6.57 -4.62 -11.74
C GLN A 11 -5.88 -4.12 -10.46
N PRO A 12 -6.29 -2.97 -9.90
CA PRO A 12 -5.70 -2.49 -8.67
C PRO A 12 -5.94 -3.50 -7.55
N ARG A 13 -4.86 -3.92 -6.88
CA ARG A 13 -4.91 -4.87 -5.76
C ARG A 13 -5.10 -4.09 -4.48
N ARG A 14 -6.22 -4.31 -3.79
CA ARG A 14 -6.62 -3.55 -2.60
C ARG A 14 -6.65 -4.44 -1.37
N TYR A 15 -5.90 -4.05 -0.36
CA TYR A 15 -5.79 -4.74 0.93
C TYR A 15 -6.42 -3.86 1.99
N ARG A 16 -7.59 -4.27 2.49
CA ARG A 16 -8.26 -3.59 3.60
C ARG A 16 -7.77 -4.20 4.90
N ILE A 17 -7.16 -3.38 5.73
CA ILE A 17 -6.52 -3.78 6.97
C ILE A 17 -7.32 -3.17 8.12
N PRO A 18 -7.98 -4.00 8.94
CA PRO A 18 -8.67 -3.51 10.13
C PRO A 18 -7.64 -2.93 11.11
N HIS A 19 -7.80 -1.66 11.50
CA HIS A 19 -6.98 -1.06 12.54
C HIS A 19 -7.83 -0.17 13.45
N TRP A 20 -8.16 -0.70 14.63
CA TRP A 20 -9.14 -0.09 15.53
C TRP A 20 -10.46 0.25 14.82
N HIS A 21 -10.93 1.50 14.93
CA HIS A 21 -12.14 2.04 14.31
C HIS A 21 -11.84 2.77 12.99
N ARG A 22 -10.62 2.63 12.46
CA ARG A 22 -10.16 3.26 11.22
C ARG A 22 -10.10 2.25 10.10
N ALA A 23 -10.47 2.68 8.89
CA ALA A 23 -10.33 1.88 7.69
C ALA A 23 -8.99 2.22 7.02
N VAL A 24 -8.02 1.32 7.16
CA VAL A 24 -6.74 1.43 6.46
C VAL A 24 -6.82 0.59 5.19
N GLU A 25 -6.45 1.17 4.06
CA GLU A 25 -6.38 0.43 2.80
C GLU A 25 -5.04 0.70 2.13
N ILE A 26 -4.36 -0.38 1.74
CA ILE A 26 -3.19 -0.32 0.89
C ILE A 26 -3.59 -0.77 -0.51
N VAL A 27 -3.26 0.03 -1.51
CA VAL A 27 -3.56 -0.27 -2.92
C VAL A 27 -2.25 -0.33 -3.69
N ILE A 28 -2.06 -1.42 -4.44
CA ILE A 28 -1.10 -1.47 -5.54
C ILE A 28 -1.90 -1.15 -6.80
N ALA A 29 -1.71 0.06 -7.32
CA ALA A 29 -2.46 0.60 -8.45
C ALA A 29 -2.11 -0.13 -9.76
N GLU A 30 -2.88 0.16 -10.82
CA GLU A 30 -2.69 -0.46 -12.14
C GLU A 30 -1.34 -0.11 -12.78
N ASP A 31 -0.77 1.04 -12.39
CA ASP A 31 0.55 1.49 -12.79
C ASP A 31 1.64 1.11 -11.77
N ASP A 32 1.38 0.11 -10.92
CA ASP A 32 2.26 -0.37 -9.85
C ASP A 32 2.65 0.68 -8.80
N ALA A 33 1.96 1.83 -8.75
CA ALA A 33 2.12 2.76 -7.65
C ALA A 33 1.58 2.18 -6.34
N LEU A 34 2.27 2.49 -5.24
CA LEU A 34 1.81 2.13 -3.89
C LEU A 34 1.02 3.29 -3.29
N GLU A 35 -0.20 3.02 -2.87
CA GLU A 35 -1.11 3.99 -2.27
C GLU A 35 -1.55 3.58 -0.86
N LEU A 36 -1.63 4.56 0.04
CA LEU A 36 -2.16 4.40 1.39
C LEU A 36 -3.38 5.30 1.54
N TYR A 37 -4.51 4.68 1.89
CA TYR A 37 -5.75 5.35 2.23
C TYR A 37 -6.06 5.18 3.72
N LEU A 38 -6.63 6.23 4.30
CA LEU A 38 -7.19 6.23 5.65
C LEU A 38 -8.62 6.77 5.57
N ASP A 39 -9.59 5.98 6.02
CA ASP A 39 -11.02 6.32 6.00
C ASP A 39 -11.51 6.78 4.61
N GLY A 40 -11.02 6.11 3.55
CA GLY A 40 -11.36 6.39 2.15
C GLY A 40 -10.60 7.58 1.53
N CYS A 41 -9.76 8.27 2.29
CA CYS A 41 -8.96 9.40 1.80
C CYS A 41 -7.54 8.96 1.45
N LEU A 42 -7.06 9.27 0.24
CA LEU A 42 -5.68 9.05 -0.14
C LEU A 42 -4.75 9.92 0.73
N ARG A 43 -3.89 9.29 1.52
CA ARG A 43 -2.92 9.97 2.38
C ARG A 43 -1.57 10.11 1.71
N LYS A 44 -1.16 9.06 0.99
CA LYS A 44 0.14 9.00 0.33
C LYS A 44 0.09 8.09 -0.89
N ARG A 45 0.80 8.50 -1.93
CA ARG A 45 1.07 7.72 -3.13
C ARG A 45 2.56 7.73 -3.43
N ARG A 46 3.08 6.62 -3.90
CA ARG A 46 4.46 6.48 -4.36
C ARG A 46 4.46 5.84 -5.74
N GLU A 47 4.94 6.60 -6.73
CA GLU A 47 5.13 6.11 -8.10
C GLU A 47 6.05 4.88 -8.13
N PRO A 48 5.87 3.97 -9.10
CA PRO A 48 6.81 2.88 -9.32
C PRO A 48 8.20 3.41 -9.64
N GLY A 49 9.22 2.63 -9.26
CA GLY A 49 10.62 2.91 -9.54
C GLY A 49 11.52 2.72 -8.33
N PRO A 50 12.84 2.77 -8.53
CA PRO A 50 13.78 2.61 -7.44
C PRO A 50 13.68 3.77 -6.43
N PRO A 51 13.96 3.52 -5.14
CA PRO A 51 14.38 2.24 -4.57
C PRO A 51 13.23 1.24 -4.36
N ASP A 52 13.54 -0.06 -4.44
CA ASP A 52 12.69 -1.15 -3.92
C ASP A 52 13.09 -1.39 -2.45
N PRO A 53 12.14 -1.39 -1.49
CA PRO A 53 10.69 -1.32 -1.66
C PRO A 53 10.15 0.07 -1.95
N LEU A 54 8.99 0.14 -2.62
CA LEU A 54 8.14 1.31 -2.55
C LEU A 54 7.63 1.50 -1.13
N TYR A 55 7.58 2.76 -0.69
CA TYR A 55 7.37 3.10 0.71
C TYR A 55 6.35 4.22 0.87
N VAL A 56 5.33 3.99 1.69
CA VAL A 56 4.34 5.00 2.09
C VAL A 56 4.04 4.89 3.58
N TRP A 57 3.72 6.01 4.21
CA TRP A 57 3.37 6.05 5.63
C TRP A 57 2.40 7.19 5.93
N THR A 58 1.68 7.08 7.05
CA THR A 58 0.88 8.17 7.62
C THR A 58 0.79 8.04 9.13
N ASN A 59 0.59 9.16 9.82
CA ASN A 59 0.18 9.17 11.22
C ASN A 59 -1.35 9.13 11.31
N VAL A 60 -1.86 8.37 12.26
CA VAL A 60 -3.27 8.34 12.68
C VAL A 60 -3.34 8.92 14.08
N GLU A 61 -4.10 9.99 14.22
CA GLU A 61 -4.43 10.58 15.52
C GLU A 61 -5.64 9.85 16.10
N LEU A 62 -5.49 9.45 17.35
CA LEU A 62 -6.48 8.70 18.11
C LEU A 62 -6.85 9.48 19.37
N ASP A 63 -7.78 8.92 20.14
CA ASP A 63 -8.20 9.53 21.39
C ASP A 63 -7.01 9.68 22.35
N TRP A 64 -7.06 10.68 23.22
CA TRP A 64 -6.08 10.90 24.28
C TRP A 64 -4.63 11.12 23.82
N GLU A 65 -4.44 11.78 22.67
CA GLU A 65 -3.11 12.10 22.11
C GLU A 65 -2.28 10.87 21.72
N GLU A 66 -2.92 9.71 21.55
CA GLU A 66 -2.26 8.54 21.01
C GLU A 66 -2.03 8.68 19.50
N HIS A 67 -0.83 8.32 19.05
CA HIS A 67 -0.44 8.41 17.64
C HIS A 67 0.02 7.04 17.14
N HIS A 68 -0.63 6.57 16.07
CA HIS A 68 -0.25 5.36 15.38
C HIS A 68 0.41 5.69 14.03
N TYR A 69 1.62 5.20 13.82
CA TYR A 69 2.37 5.32 12.58
C TYR A 69 2.11 4.10 11.72
N ILE A 70 1.30 4.24 10.68
CA ILE A 70 1.07 3.18 9.70
C ILE A 70 2.11 3.31 8.61
N GLU A 71 2.76 2.21 8.29
CA GLU A 71 3.76 2.12 7.24
C GLU A 71 3.44 0.95 6.32
N ALA A 72 3.57 1.14 5.01
CA ALA A 72 3.49 0.07 4.03
C ALA A 72 4.73 0.05 3.13
N ARG A 73 5.29 -1.15 2.94
CA ARG A 73 6.44 -1.46 2.08
C ARG A 73 6.02 -2.48 1.04
N TYR A 74 6.12 -2.12 -0.23
CA TYR A 74 5.88 -3.02 -1.35
C TYR A 74 7.20 -3.35 -2.04
N PHE A 75 7.62 -4.60 -1.92
CA PHE A 75 8.79 -5.16 -2.58
C PHE A 75 8.34 -5.74 -3.92
N SER A 76 8.38 -4.90 -4.95
CA SER A 76 7.95 -5.26 -6.30
C SER A 76 8.75 -6.44 -6.87
N SER A 77 10.03 -6.54 -6.52
CA SER A 77 10.91 -7.62 -6.99
C SER A 77 10.63 -8.99 -6.33
N ALA A 78 10.12 -8.99 -5.10
CA ALA A 78 9.78 -10.20 -4.35
C ALA A 78 8.26 -10.52 -4.38
N GLY A 79 7.44 -9.57 -4.85
CA GLY A 79 5.99 -9.66 -4.75
C GLY A 79 5.51 -9.68 -3.30
N GLU A 80 6.12 -8.88 -2.42
CA GLU A 80 5.78 -8.87 -0.99
C GLU A 80 5.22 -7.51 -0.57
N LEU A 81 4.15 -7.53 0.22
CA LEU A 81 3.56 -6.35 0.84
C LEU A 81 3.59 -6.49 2.35
N ASN A 82 4.31 -5.60 3.03
CA ASN A 82 4.41 -5.56 4.48
C ASN A 82 3.82 -4.26 5.00
N VAL A 83 2.98 -4.35 6.03
CA VAL A 83 2.35 -3.21 6.69
C VAL A 83 2.57 -3.31 8.18
N THR A 84 3.04 -2.22 8.79
CA THR A 84 3.31 -2.14 10.22
C THR A 84 2.56 -0.98 10.86
N VAL A 85 2.36 -1.08 12.18
CA VAL A 85 1.92 0.02 13.03
C VAL A 85 2.96 0.22 14.12
N ASN A 86 3.51 1.42 14.23
CA ASN A 86 4.57 1.74 15.18
C ASN A 86 5.77 0.77 15.09
N GLY A 87 6.04 0.22 13.90
CA GLY A 87 7.10 -0.76 13.66
C GLY A 87 6.71 -2.22 13.92
N GLU A 88 5.54 -2.47 14.52
CA GLU A 88 5.03 -3.82 14.76
C GLU A 88 4.25 -4.33 13.54
N PRO A 89 4.45 -5.60 13.10
CA PRO A 89 3.73 -6.15 11.97
C PRO A 89 2.21 -6.15 12.17
N LEU A 90 1.49 -5.58 11.21
CA LEU A 90 0.02 -5.59 11.17
C LEU A 90 -0.51 -6.50 10.05
N PHE A 91 0.16 -6.52 8.90
CA PHE A 91 -0.25 -7.32 7.75
C PHE A 91 0.96 -7.64 6.87
N GLU A 92 1.02 -8.87 6.38
CA GLU A 92 2.02 -9.34 5.43
C GLU A 92 1.31 -10.20 4.38
N ALA A 93 1.63 -10.00 3.10
CA ALA A 93 1.09 -10.80 2.02
C ALA A 93 2.11 -10.98 0.89
N ASN A 94 2.11 -12.18 0.30
CA ASN A 94 2.64 -12.36 -1.03
C ASN A 94 1.57 -11.90 -2.04
N VAL A 95 1.93 -10.94 -2.87
CA VAL A 95 1.07 -10.26 -3.83
C VAL A 95 1.51 -10.54 -5.26
N GLY A 96 2.45 -11.47 -5.47
CA GLY A 96 3.15 -11.71 -6.73
C GLY A 96 2.38 -12.43 -7.85
N GLU A 97 1.07 -12.67 -7.73
CA GLU A 97 0.24 -13.32 -8.76
C GLU A 97 -1.00 -12.51 -9.13
#